data_AF-A0A673WA59-F1
#
_entry.id   AF-A0A673WA59-F1
#
_cell.length_a   1.000
_cell.length_b   1.000
_cell.length_c   1.000
_cell.angle_alpha   90.00
_cell.angle_beta   90.00
_cell.angle_gamma   90.00
#
_symmetry.space_group_name_H-M   'P 1'
#
loop_
_entity.id
_entity.type
_entity.pdbx_description
1 polymer ?
#
loop_
_entity_poly.entity_id
_entity_poly.type
_entity_poly.pdbx_seq_one_letter_code
_entity_poly.pdbx_strand_id
1 'polypeptide(L)'
;MADLEAVLADVSYLMAMEKSKSTPAARASKKIILPEPSIRSVMQKYLEERDELTFDKIFNQKIGFLLFKDFCLTEIDEAVPQLKFYEEIKDYEKLDSEEERLCRSRQIYDGYIMKELLSCSHAFSKKAVDHVQTHLAKKQVPPSLFQPYIVEICDSLRGVIFQKFIER
;
A
#
# COMPACT_ATOMS: atom_id res chain seq x y z
N MET A 1 46.04 -32.12 36.78
CA MET A 1 46.40 -31.46 35.51
C MET A 1 45.20 -31.25 34.59
N ALA A 2 44.14 -32.08 34.67
CA ALA A 2 42.92 -31.95 33.85
C ALA A 2 41.99 -30.76 34.22
N ASP A 3 42.06 -30.27 35.46
CA ASP A 3 41.11 -29.28 35.97
C ASP A 3 41.32 -27.88 35.38
N LEU A 4 42.58 -27.49 35.13
CA LEU A 4 42.91 -26.19 34.55
C LEU A 4 42.54 -26.12 33.06
N GLU A 5 42.66 -27.24 32.34
CA GLU A 5 42.36 -27.31 30.91
C GLU A 5 40.85 -27.24 30.64
N ALA A 6 40.04 -27.87 31.52
CA ALA A 6 38.58 -27.78 31.47
C ALA A 6 38.09 -26.35 31.71
N VAL A 7 38.64 -25.67 32.73
CA VAL A 7 38.28 -24.27 33.03
C VAL A 7 38.67 -23.32 31.88
N LEU A 8 39.83 -23.53 31.25
CA LEU A 8 40.25 -22.72 30.10
C LEU A 8 39.38 -22.96 28.86
N ALA A 9 38.91 -24.20 28.65
CA ALA A 9 37.99 -24.51 27.57
C ALA A 9 36.63 -23.80 27.76
N ASP A 10 36.10 -23.80 28.99
CA ASP A 10 34.83 -23.14 29.31
C ASP A 10 34.92 -21.61 29.18
N VAL A 11 36.01 -21.00 29.65
CA VAL A 11 36.25 -19.56 29.49
C VAL A 11 36.39 -19.19 28.01
N SER A 12 37.11 -20.00 27.24
CA SER A 12 37.27 -19.81 25.79
C SER A 12 35.93 -19.92 25.05
N TYR A 13 35.08 -20.88 25.43
CA TYR A 13 33.74 -21.04 24.87
C TYR A 13 32.82 -19.87 25.20
N LEU A 14 32.82 -19.41 26.46
CA LEU A 14 32.07 -18.22 26.88
C LEU A 14 32.53 -16.95 26.16
N MET A 15 33.84 -16.74 26.05
CA MET A 15 34.39 -15.62 25.27
C MET A 15 34.04 -15.70 23.78
N ALA A 16 33.98 -16.91 23.21
CA ALA A 16 33.55 -17.12 21.82
C ALA A 16 32.05 -16.82 21.64
N MET A 17 31.20 -17.21 22.60
CA MET A 17 29.78 -16.88 22.61
C MET A 17 29.55 -15.37 22.72
N GLU A 18 30.29 -14.66 23.57
CA GLU A 18 30.17 -13.19 23.69
C GLU A 18 30.61 -12.46 22.41
N LYS A 19 31.66 -12.96 21.72
CA LYS A 19 32.06 -12.42 20.41
C LYS A 19 31.04 -12.69 19.30
N SER A 20 30.24 -13.76 19.41
CA SER A 20 29.21 -14.09 18.40
C SER A 20 27.92 -13.29 18.53
N LYS A 21 27.68 -12.61 19.66
CA LYS A 21 26.49 -11.76 19.87
C LYS A 21 26.66 -10.36 19.27
N SER A 22 27.88 -9.93 18.97
CA SER A 22 28.21 -8.59 18.48
C SER A 22 28.46 -8.52 16.97
N THR A 23 28.42 -9.65 16.25
CA THR A 23 28.29 -9.64 14.80
C THR A 23 26.80 -9.57 14.46
N PRO A 24 26.32 -8.48 13.83
CA PRO A 24 25.02 -8.54 13.17
C PRO A 24 25.11 -9.74 12.23
N ALA A 25 24.15 -10.66 12.29
CA ALA A 25 24.00 -11.65 11.24
C ALA A 25 23.86 -10.87 9.94
N ALA A 26 24.97 -10.71 9.22
CA ALA A 26 25.01 -10.09 7.92
C ALA A 26 24.27 -11.06 7.01
N ARG A 27 22.94 -10.92 6.96
CA ARG A 27 22.15 -11.46 5.86
C ARG A 27 22.88 -10.98 4.63
N ALA A 28 23.49 -11.91 3.91
CA ALA A 28 24.04 -11.63 2.60
C ALA A 28 22.86 -11.15 1.75
N SER A 29 22.68 -9.84 1.66
CA SER A 29 21.76 -9.19 0.74
C SER A 29 22.31 -9.43 -0.66
N LYS A 30 22.14 -10.66 -1.17
CA LYS A 30 22.31 -10.94 -2.59
C LYS A 30 21.33 -10.00 -3.29
N LYS A 31 21.86 -8.94 -3.92
CA LYS A 31 21.06 -7.97 -4.66
C LYS A 31 20.13 -8.75 -5.60
N ILE A 32 18.84 -8.51 -5.49
CA ILE A 32 17.86 -9.10 -6.41
C ILE A 32 18.13 -8.47 -7.77
N ILE A 33 18.52 -9.28 -8.75
CA ILE A 33 18.72 -8.84 -10.13
C ILE A 33 17.39 -9.06 -10.85
N LEU A 34 16.81 -7.98 -11.37
CA LEU A 34 15.59 -8.05 -12.17
C LEU A 34 15.93 -8.62 -13.57
N PRO A 35 15.08 -9.49 -14.14
CA PRO A 35 15.25 -9.97 -15.50
C PRO A 35 15.18 -8.83 -16.53
N GLU A 36 15.73 -9.07 -17.71
CA GLU A 36 15.64 -8.17 -18.87
C GLU A 36 14.18 -7.87 -19.26
N PRO A 37 13.87 -6.65 -19.76
CA PRO A 37 12.51 -6.26 -20.15
C PRO A 37 11.86 -7.17 -21.20
N SER A 38 12.65 -7.91 -21.97
CA SER A 38 12.17 -8.91 -22.94
C SER A 38 11.27 -9.98 -22.33
N ILE A 39 11.44 -10.27 -21.03
CA ILE A 39 10.59 -11.20 -20.26
C ILE A 39 9.11 -10.78 -20.25
N ARG A 40 8.83 -9.49 -20.45
CA ARG A 40 7.45 -8.93 -20.43
C ARG A 40 6.56 -9.67 -21.41
N SER A 41 7.02 -9.94 -22.62
CA SER A 41 6.21 -10.59 -23.67
C SER A 41 5.72 -11.98 -23.25
N VAL A 42 6.57 -12.75 -22.56
CA VAL A 42 6.25 -14.08 -22.04
C VAL A 42 5.37 -13.95 -20.80
N MET A 43 5.70 -13.02 -19.90
CA MET A 43 4.97 -12.87 -18.65
C MET A 43 3.59 -12.27 -18.81
N GLN A 44 3.42 -11.36 -19.75
CA GLN A 44 2.12 -10.79 -20.09
C GLN A 44 1.16 -11.88 -20.58
N LYS A 45 1.59 -12.71 -21.55
CA LYS A 45 0.78 -13.85 -22.02
C LYS A 45 0.46 -14.83 -20.90
N TYR A 46 1.44 -15.17 -20.06
CA TYR A 46 1.24 -16.08 -18.95
C TYR A 46 0.24 -15.54 -17.91
N LEU A 47 0.31 -14.24 -17.60
CA LEU A 47 -0.61 -13.58 -16.68
C LEU A 47 -2.00 -13.40 -17.29
N GLU A 48 -2.11 -13.15 -18.60
CA GLU A 48 -3.38 -13.10 -19.33
C GLU A 48 -4.07 -14.47 -19.35
N GLU A 49 -3.33 -15.55 -19.65
CA GLU A 49 -3.86 -16.93 -19.64
C GLU A 49 -4.39 -17.36 -18.26
N ARG A 50 -3.83 -16.81 -17.19
CA ARG A 50 -4.25 -17.07 -15.80
C ARG A 50 -5.27 -16.07 -15.26
N ASP A 51 -5.67 -15.11 -16.08
CA ASP A 51 -6.53 -13.99 -15.69
C ASP A 51 -5.98 -13.23 -14.47
N GLU A 52 -4.66 -13.20 -14.34
CA GLU A 52 -3.91 -12.49 -13.29
C GLU A 52 -3.63 -11.03 -13.65
N LEU A 53 -3.80 -10.68 -14.94
CA LEU A 53 -3.64 -9.33 -15.48
C LEU A 53 -4.93 -8.49 -15.31
N THR A 54 -5.49 -8.50 -14.10
CA THR A 54 -6.68 -7.70 -13.76
C THR A 54 -6.29 -6.59 -12.78
N PHE A 55 -7.01 -5.45 -12.85
CA PHE A 55 -6.75 -4.31 -11.98
C PHE A 55 -6.75 -4.72 -10.50
N ASP A 56 -7.76 -5.46 -10.05
CA ASP A 56 -7.88 -5.87 -8.65
C ASP A 56 -6.69 -6.71 -8.19
N LYS A 57 -6.21 -7.63 -9.02
CA LYS A 57 -5.09 -8.50 -8.66
C LYS A 57 -3.78 -7.72 -8.62
N ILE A 58 -3.52 -6.87 -9.61
CA ILE A 58 -2.30 -6.05 -9.66
C ILE A 58 -2.33 -5.00 -8.54
N PHE A 59 -3.44 -4.30 -8.38
CA PHE A 59 -3.59 -3.22 -7.41
C PHE A 59 -3.62 -3.72 -5.96
N ASN A 60 -4.14 -4.92 -5.69
CA ASN A 60 -4.07 -5.53 -4.35
C ASN A 60 -2.67 -6.08 -4.01
N GLN A 61 -1.79 -6.26 -5.00
CA GLN A 61 -0.40 -6.63 -4.72
C GLN A 61 0.40 -5.39 -4.32
N LYS A 62 1.20 -5.50 -3.25
CA LYS A 62 2.08 -4.40 -2.79
C LYS A 62 2.96 -3.83 -3.89
N ILE A 63 3.57 -4.70 -4.70
CA ILE A 63 4.46 -4.30 -5.80
C ILE A 63 3.64 -3.67 -6.92
N GLY A 64 2.51 -4.27 -7.30
CA GLY A 64 1.64 -3.71 -8.34
C GLY A 64 1.07 -2.34 -7.98
N PHE A 65 0.65 -2.15 -6.73
CA PHE A 65 0.25 -0.83 -6.21
C PHE A 65 1.39 0.20 -6.30
N LEU A 66 2.61 -0.15 -5.89
CA LEU A 66 3.75 0.76 -5.94
C LEU A 66 4.11 1.14 -7.38
N LEU A 67 4.11 0.18 -8.31
CA LEU A 67 4.36 0.44 -9.73
C LEU A 67 3.26 1.31 -10.34
N PHE A 68 2.00 1.05 -9.99
CA PHE A 68 0.87 1.84 -10.45
C PHE A 68 0.91 3.27 -9.89
N LYS A 69 1.29 3.43 -8.62
CA LYS A 69 1.52 4.73 -7.99
C LYS A 69 2.64 5.49 -8.69
N ASP A 70 3.76 4.83 -8.96
CA ASP A 70 4.89 5.43 -9.67
C ASP A 70 4.49 5.88 -11.08
N PHE A 71 3.71 5.05 -11.78
CA PHE A 71 3.12 5.38 -13.07
C PHE A 71 2.22 6.62 -13.00
N CYS A 72 1.31 6.68 -12.03
CA CYS A 72 0.44 7.84 -11.81
C CYS A 72 1.19 9.12 -11.42
N LEU A 73 2.41 9.02 -10.86
CA LEU A 73 3.22 10.20 -10.51
C LEU A 73 4.18 10.63 -11.63
N THR A 74 4.55 9.71 -12.51
CA THR A 74 5.59 9.93 -13.52
C THR A 74 5.01 10.17 -14.91
N GLU A 75 3.96 9.42 -15.28
CA GLU A 75 3.37 9.42 -16.62
C GLU A 75 2.05 10.21 -16.67
N ILE A 76 1.40 10.42 -15.53
CA ILE A 76 0.19 11.23 -15.42
C ILE A 76 0.59 12.58 -14.82
N ASP A 77 0.74 13.58 -15.67
CA ASP A 77 1.07 14.97 -15.30
C ASP A 77 -0.09 15.66 -14.54
N GLU A 78 -1.29 15.06 -14.63
CA GLU A 78 -2.46 15.47 -13.86
C GLU A 78 -2.39 14.86 -12.46
N ALA A 79 -2.51 15.70 -11.42
CA ALA A 79 -2.56 15.20 -10.05
C ALA A 79 -3.67 14.15 -9.95
N VAL A 80 -3.36 12.96 -9.44
CA VAL A 80 -4.33 11.88 -9.20
C VAL A 80 -4.77 11.94 -7.72
N PRO A 81 -5.66 12.88 -7.32
CA PRO A 81 -6.12 13.01 -5.94
C PRO A 81 -6.82 11.73 -5.45
N GLN A 82 -7.40 10.94 -6.36
CA GLN A 82 -8.06 9.68 -6.04
C GLN A 82 -7.10 8.68 -5.38
N LEU A 83 -5.83 8.63 -5.84
CA LEU A 83 -4.84 7.72 -5.28
C LEU A 83 -4.43 8.15 -3.85
N LYS A 84 -4.23 9.46 -3.65
CA LYS A 84 -3.96 10.02 -2.31
C LYS A 84 -5.13 9.80 -1.36
N PHE A 85 -6.34 9.97 -1.86
CA PHE A 85 -7.56 9.73 -1.10
C PHE A 85 -7.70 8.26 -0.69
N TYR A 86 -7.38 7.32 -1.59
CA TYR A 86 -7.34 5.89 -1.26
C TYR A 86 -6.32 5.57 -0.16
N GLU A 87 -5.11 6.17 -0.20
CA GLU A 87 -4.11 5.98 0.85
C GLU A 87 -4.60 6.50 2.21
N GLU A 88 -5.19 7.70 2.25
CA GLU A 88 -5.76 8.28 3.47
C GLU A 88 -6.88 7.42 4.04
N ILE A 89 -7.72 6.83 3.19
CA ILE A 89 -8.75 5.87 3.62
C ILE A 89 -8.10 4.59 4.18
N LYS A 90 -7.06 4.07 3.52
CA LYS A 90 -6.37 2.86 4.00
C LYS A 90 -5.63 3.08 5.31
N ASP A 91 -5.11 4.28 5.54
CA ASP A 91 -4.53 4.63 6.82
C ASP A 91 -5.62 4.86 7.88
N TYR A 92 -6.76 5.43 7.50
CA TYR A 92 -7.94 5.51 8.36
C TYR A 92 -8.47 4.13 8.79
N GLU A 93 -8.50 3.14 7.89
CA GLU A 93 -8.91 1.75 8.21
C GLU A 93 -8.00 1.10 9.27
N LYS A 94 -6.73 1.52 9.38
CA LYS A 94 -5.77 1.03 10.38
C LYS A 94 -5.84 1.76 11.72
N LEU A 95 -6.64 2.83 11.84
CA LEU A 95 -6.77 3.55 13.10
C LEU A 95 -7.68 2.75 14.05
N ASP A 96 -7.11 2.35 15.17
CA ASP A 96 -7.83 1.65 16.24
C ASP A 96 -8.56 2.62 17.20
N SER A 97 -8.10 3.87 17.29
CA SER A 97 -8.67 4.89 18.17
C SER A 97 -9.92 5.54 17.56
N GLU A 98 -11.04 5.52 18.29
CA GLU A 98 -12.31 6.11 17.85
C GLU A 98 -12.25 7.64 17.74
N GLU A 99 -11.53 8.31 18.65
CA GLU A 99 -11.34 9.77 18.61
C GLU A 99 -10.50 10.21 17.40
N GLU A 100 -9.39 9.50 17.13
CA GLU A 100 -8.55 9.78 15.96
C GLU A 100 -9.30 9.49 14.68
N ARG A 101 -10.07 8.40 14.65
CA ARG A 101 -10.92 8.06 13.51
C ARG A 101 -11.97 9.15 13.26
N LEU A 102 -12.57 9.70 14.30
CA LEU A 102 -13.55 10.78 14.14
C LEU A 102 -12.92 12.10 13.65
N CYS A 103 -11.71 12.41 14.11
CA CYS A 103 -10.95 13.56 13.61
C CYS A 103 -10.52 13.34 12.15
N ARG A 104 -9.94 12.17 11.84
CA ARG A 104 -9.45 11.83 10.50
C ARG A 104 -10.57 11.72 9.48
N SER A 105 -11.69 11.08 9.79
CA SER A 105 -12.84 11.05 8.87
C SER A 105 -13.31 12.45 8.47
N ARG A 106 -13.31 13.39 9.41
CA ARG A 106 -13.67 14.79 9.16
C ARG A 106 -12.64 15.51 8.30
N GLN A 107 -11.35 15.36 8.61
CA GLN A 107 -10.26 15.90 7.79
C GLN A 107 -10.26 15.35 6.36
N ILE A 108 -10.49 14.05 6.20
CA ILE A 108 -10.59 13.37 4.92
C ILE A 108 -11.79 13.90 4.13
N TYR A 109 -12.93 14.07 4.80
CA TYR A 109 -14.13 14.64 4.20
C TYR A 109 -13.91 16.09 3.75
N ASP A 110 -13.39 16.96 4.60
CA ASP A 110 -13.19 18.37 4.27
C ASP A 110 -12.07 18.57 3.23
N GLY A 111 -10.99 17.77 3.33
CA GLY A 111 -9.79 17.90 2.50
C GLY A 111 -9.92 17.29 1.11
N TYR A 112 -10.60 16.16 0.98
CA TYR A 112 -10.75 15.43 -0.28
C TYR A 112 -12.17 15.49 -0.81
N ILE A 113 -13.19 15.12 -0.03
CA ILE A 113 -14.58 15.02 -0.54
C ILE A 113 -15.14 16.41 -0.85
N MET A 114 -15.04 17.35 0.10
CA MET A 114 -15.59 18.69 -0.04
C MET A 114 -14.80 19.53 -1.06
N LYS A 115 -13.49 19.31 -1.15
CA LYS A 115 -12.62 19.99 -2.12
C LYS A 115 -12.80 19.46 -3.55
N GLU A 116 -12.97 18.13 -3.72
CA GLU A 116 -13.26 17.51 -5.01
C GLU A 116 -14.69 17.84 -5.51
N LEU A 117 -15.66 17.96 -4.60
CA LEU A 117 -17.00 18.47 -4.92
C LEU A 117 -16.98 19.90 -5.48
N LEU A 118 -15.96 20.69 -5.14
CA LEU A 118 -15.77 22.06 -5.62
C LEU A 118 -14.94 22.13 -6.91
N SER A 119 -14.02 21.19 -7.14
CA SER A 119 -13.15 21.16 -8.33
C SER A 119 -13.81 20.53 -9.56
N CYS A 120 -14.89 19.75 -9.40
CA CYS A 120 -15.69 19.14 -10.47
C CYS A 120 -14.92 18.23 -11.47
N SER A 121 -13.64 17.92 -11.24
CA SER A 121 -12.87 17.07 -12.15
C SER A 121 -13.32 15.59 -12.11
N HIS A 122 -13.78 15.10 -10.95
CA HIS A 122 -14.33 13.75 -10.79
C HIS A 122 -15.49 13.76 -9.78
N ALA A 123 -16.72 13.69 -10.27
CA ALA A 123 -17.90 13.69 -9.40
C ALA A 123 -18.08 12.32 -8.72
N PHE A 124 -17.77 12.23 -7.42
CA PHE A 124 -18.20 11.10 -6.60
C PHE A 124 -19.73 11.00 -6.56
N SER A 125 -20.25 9.78 -6.40
CA SER A 125 -21.69 9.56 -6.32
C SER A 125 -22.29 10.30 -5.14
N LYS A 126 -23.40 11.01 -5.38
CA LYS A 126 -24.21 11.62 -4.31
C LYS A 126 -24.58 10.61 -3.22
N LYS A 127 -24.73 9.32 -3.57
CA LYS A 127 -25.01 8.25 -2.60
C LYS A 127 -23.85 8.00 -1.64
N ALA A 128 -22.60 8.03 -2.13
CA ALA A 128 -21.41 7.85 -1.31
C ALA A 128 -21.21 9.06 -0.38
N VAL A 129 -21.45 10.27 -0.91
CA VAL A 129 -21.43 11.52 -0.12
C VAL A 129 -22.48 11.49 0.99
N ASP A 130 -23.74 11.20 0.66
CA ASP A 130 -24.82 11.12 1.65
C ASP A 130 -24.56 10.06 2.71
N HIS A 131 -24.00 8.90 2.33
CA HIS A 131 -23.64 7.85 3.27
C HIS A 131 -22.62 8.36 4.31
N VAL A 132 -21.52 8.95 3.86
CA VAL A 132 -20.47 9.46 4.75
C VAL A 132 -20.97 10.65 5.57
N GLN A 133 -21.71 11.59 4.98
CA GLN A 133 -22.31 12.72 5.70
C GLN A 133 -23.25 12.25 6.81
N THR A 134 -24.11 11.26 6.55
CA THR A 134 -25.05 10.73 7.53
C THR A 134 -24.32 10.08 8.71
N HIS A 135 -23.26 9.32 8.43
CA HIS A 135 -22.43 8.68 9.46
C HIS A 135 -21.63 9.70 10.28
N LEU A 136 -21.05 10.72 9.63
CA LEU A 136 -20.37 11.84 10.28
C LEU A 136 -21.34 12.63 11.20
N ALA A 137 -22.56 12.89 10.73
CA ALA A 137 -23.59 13.59 11.51
C ALA A 137 -24.02 12.79 12.75
N LYS A 138 -24.12 11.46 12.63
CA LYS A 138 -24.41 10.53 13.73
C LYS A 138 -23.20 10.28 14.65
N LYS A 139 -22.03 10.87 14.36
CA LYS A 139 -20.74 10.60 15.02
C LYS A 139 -20.36 9.11 15.01
N GLN A 140 -20.88 8.34 14.06
CA GLN A 140 -20.55 6.92 13.91
C GLN A 140 -19.50 6.78 12.82
N VAL A 141 -18.27 6.48 13.22
CA VAL A 141 -17.12 6.37 12.31
C VAL A 141 -16.63 4.92 12.27
N PRO A 142 -17.31 4.03 11.54
CA PRO A 142 -16.79 2.69 11.31
C PRO A 142 -15.52 2.76 10.43
N PRO A 143 -14.63 1.76 10.49
CA PRO A 143 -13.47 1.70 9.59
C PRO A 143 -13.90 1.57 8.13
N SER A 144 -15.06 0.96 7.87
CA SER A 144 -15.65 0.81 6.53
C SER A 144 -16.42 2.04 6.03
N LEU A 145 -16.32 3.19 6.71
CA LEU A 145 -17.06 4.42 6.36
C LEU A 145 -16.85 4.83 4.90
N PHE A 146 -15.63 4.69 4.40
CA PHE A 146 -15.22 5.13 3.07
C PHE A 146 -15.18 3.99 2.03
N GLN A 147 -15.72 2.81 2.34
CA GLN A 147 -15.78 1.70 1.39
C GLN A 147 -16.43 2.06 0.03
N PRO A 148 -17.57 2.78 0.00
CA PRO A 148 -18.17 3.20 -1.27
C PRO A 148 -17.22 4.05 -2.12
N TYR A 149 -16.44 4.91 -1.47
CA TYR A 149 -15.43 5.72 -2.14
C TYR A 149 -14.26 4.91 -2.66
N ILE A 150 -13.81 3.89 -1.92
CA ILE A 150 -12.77 2.97 -2.42
C ILE A 150 -13.23 2.35 -3.74
N VAL A 151 -14.46 1.85 -3.81
CA VAL A 151 -14.99 1.23 -5.03
C VAL A 151 -15.03 2.22 -6.18
N GLU A 152 -15.51 3.45 -5.96
CA GLU A 152 -15.56 4.48 -7.00
C GLU A 152 -14.17 4.92 -7.47
N ILE A 153 -13.21 5.06 -6.55
CA ILE A 153 -11.80 5.34 -6.88
C ILE A 153 -11.23 4.20 -7.72
N CYS A 154 -11.41 2.96 -7.27
CA CYS A 154 -10.92 1.77 -7.97
C CYS A 154 -11.54 1.65 -9.37
N ASP A 155 -12.84 1.88 -9.52
CA ASP A 155 -13.51 1.85 -10.83
C ASP A 155 -13.02 2.98 -11.75
N SER A 156 -12.80 4.18 -11.20
CA SER A 156 -12.21 5.29 -11.95
C SER A 156 -10.78 4.98 -12.43
N LEU A 157 -9.98 4.31 -11.59
CA LEU A 157 -8.60 3.92 -11.91
C LEU A 157 -8.54 2.71 -12.87
N ARG A 158 -9.48 1.75 -12.75
CA ARG A 158 -9.58 0.55 -13.57
C ARG A 158 -9.82 0.86 -15.05
N GLY A 159 -10.43 1.99 -15.37
CA GLY A 159 -10.72 2.40 -16.75
C GLY A 159 -9.47 2.81 -17.54
N VAL A 160 -9.43 4.07 -17.96
CA VAL A 160 -8.42 4.59 -18.88
C VAL A 160 -7.01 4.54 -18.29
N ILE A 161 -6.88 4.72 -16.98
CA ILE A 161 -5.58 4.78 -16.30
C ILE A 161 -4.90 3.40 -16.28
N PHE A 162 -5.64 2.35 -15.91
CA PHE A 162 -5.11 1.00 -15.90
C PHE A 162 -4.77 0.48 -17.30
N GLN A 163 -5.59 0.80 -18.32
CA GLN A 163 -5.23 0.44 -19.70
C GLN A 163 -3.89 1.06 -20.12
N LYS A 164 -3.68 2.36 -19.85
CA LYS A 164 -2.39 3.02 -20.12
C LYS A 164 -1.24 2.39 -19.33
N PHE A 165 -1.48 1.95 -18.10
CA PHE A 165 -0.48 1.25 -17.29
C PHE A 165 -0.05 -0.10 -17.91
N ILE A 166 -1.00 -0.86 -18.48
CA ILE A 166 -0.72 -2.14 -19.14
C ILE A 166 -0.08 -1.96 -20.52
N GLU A 167 -0.45 -0.92 -21.26
CA GLU A 167 0.10 -0.65 -22.59
C GLU A 167 1.58 -0.25 -22.56
N ARG A 168 2.05 0.41 -21.48
CA ARG A 168 3.46 0.81 -21.29
C ARG A 168 4.42 -0.38 -21.32
#